data_AF-A0A1A8MST9-F1
#
_entry.id   AF-A0A1A8MST9-F1
#
_cell.length_a   1.000
_cell.length_b   1.000
_cell.length_c   1.000
_cell.angle_alpha   90.00
_cell.angle_beta   90.00
_cell.angle_gamma   90.00
#
_symmetry.space_group_name_H-M   'P 1'
#
loop_
_entity.id
_entity.type
_entity.pdbx_description
1 polymer ?
#
loop_
_entity_poly.entity_id
_entity_poly.type
_entity_poly.pdbx_seq_one_letter_code
_entity_poly.pdbx_strand_id
1 'polypeptide(L)'
;ASHGMKLNLWDIGGQRKIRPFWKKYLENTDLLIYVIDSADKKRFEETGLELSELIDEENLKGVPVLIFANKQDLVTASPASEIAEGLNLHTYRDRQWQIQACSAMSGEGVQDGMNWICNNIVNKKK
;
A
#
# COMPACT_ATOMS: atom_id res chain seq x y z
N ALA A 1 21.22 -6.16 -15.72
CA ALA A 1 21.42 -6.94 -14.48
C ALA A 1 20.68 -6.23 -13.35
N SER A 2 19.51 -6.73 -12.97
CA SER A 2 18.82 -6.28 -11.75
C SER A 2 19.72 -6.67 -10.57
N HIS A 3 20.51 -5.72 -10.08
CA HIS A 3 21.26 -5.91 -8.85
C HIS A 3 20.27 -6.22 -7.73
N GLY A 4 20.53 -7.29 -6.99
CA GLY A 4 19.64 -7.82 -5.97
C GLY A 4 19.31 -6.77 -4.92
N MET A 5 18.09 -6.25 -4.97
CA MET A 5 17.57 -5.38 -3.93
C MET A 5 17.17 -6.25 -2.74
N LYS A 6 17.86 -6.07 -1.61
CA LYS A 6 17.49 -6.71 -0.35
C LYS A 6 16.37 -5.90 0.30
N LEU A 7 15.17 -6.45 0.33
CA LEU A 7 14.03 -5.89 1.05
C LEU A 7 13.91 -6.51 2.43
N ASN A 8 13.81 -5.68 3.46
CA ASN A 8 13.39 -6.11 4.78
C ASN A 8 11.89 -5.76 4.90
N LEU A 9 11.04 -6.79 4.94
CA LEU A 9 9.59 -6.63 4.99
C LEU A 9 9.07 -7.02 6.37
N TRP A 10 8.18 -6.19 6.92
CA TRP A 10 7.46 -6.45 8.15
C TRP A 10 5.99 -6.66 7.79
N ASP A 11 5.50 -7.89 7.90
CA ASP A 11 4.07 -8.18 7.75
C ASP A 11 3.35 -7.92 9.07
N ILE A 12 2.37 -7.02 9.06
CA ILE A 12 1.66 -6.56 10.25
C ILE A 12 0.18 -6.82 10.04
N GLY A 13 -0.44 -7.58 10.96
CA GLY A 13 -1.85 -7.91 10.83
C GLY A 13 -2.77 -6.68 10.89
N GLY A 14 -3.86 -6.72 10.13
CA GLY A 14 -4.81 -5.62 10.00
C GLY A 14 -6.03 -5.65 10.92
N GLN A 15 -6.08 -6.58 11.89
CA GLN A 15 -7.21 -6.69 12.82
C GLN A 15 -7.29 -5.44 13.70
N ARG A 16 -8.49 -4.89 13.90
CA ARG A 16 -8.70 -3.66 14.72
C ARG A 16 -7.97 -3.67 16.06
N LYS A 17 -7.94 -4.83 16.74
CA LYS A 17 -7.30 -4.98 18.06
C LYS A 17 -5.77 -4.76 18.06
N ILE A 18 -5.11 -4.94 16.92
CA ILE A 18 -3.64 -4.85 16.83
C ILE A 18 -3.14 -3.60 16.09
N ARG A 19 -4.04 -2.81 15.48
CA ARG A 19 -3.69 -1.54 14.83
C ARG A 19 -2.94 -0.55 15.73
N PRO A 20 -3.24 -0.45 17.05
CA PRO A 20 -2.45 0.42 17.94
C PRO A 20 -0.96 0.06 17.98
N PHE A 21 -0.57 -1.15 17.59
CA PHE A 21 0.83 -1.58 17.54
C PHE A 21 1.54 -1.27 16.22
N TRP A 22 0.84 -0.81 15.18
CA TRP A 22 1.44 -0.44 13.89
C TRP A 22 2.56 0.59 14.06
N LYS A 23 2.36 1.57 14.95
CA LYS A 23 3.32 2.65 15.25
C LYS A 23 4.71 2.15 15.62
N LYS A 24 4.82 0.94 16.18
CA LYS A 24 6.10 0.32 16.57
C LYS A 24 6.99 -0.07 15.37
N TYR A 25 6.43 -0.12 14.17
CA TYR A 25 7.11 -0.57 12.96
C TYR A 25 7.33 0.55 11.93
N LEU A 26 6.92 1.79 12.24
CA LEU A 26 6.97 2.90 11.29
C LEU A 26 8.35 3.56 11.23
N GLU A 27 9.13 3.48 12.31
CA GLU A 27 10.48 4.04 12.36
C GLU A 27 11.38 3.44 11.28
N ASN A 28 12.13 4.29 10.58
CA ASN A 28 13.04 3.91 9.49
C ASN A 28 12.37 3.14 8.33
N THR A 29 11.11 3.44 8.04
CA THR A 29 10.39 2.86 6.90
C THR A 29 10.75 3.58 5.60
N ASP A 30 11.34 2.84 4.65
CA ASP A 30 11.67 3.37 3.31
C ASP A 30 10.43 3.46 2.39
N LEU A 31 9.44 2.57 2.59
CA LEU A 31 8.25 2.41 1.75
C LEU A 31 7.12 1.72 2.53
N LEU A 32 5.89 2.19 2.35
CA LEU A 32 4.69 1.55 2.89
C LEU A 32 3.99 0.74 1.78
N ILE A 33 3.66 -0.52 2.06
CA ILE A 33 2.75 -1.34 1.23
C ILE A 33 1.44 -1.49 2.01
N TYR A 34 0.34 -1.04 1.43
CA TYR A 34 -1.00 -1.14 2.01
C TYR A 34 -1.88 -2.03 1.14
N VAL A 35 -2.42 -3.12 1.70
CA VAL A 35 -3.17 -4.12 0.93
C VAL A 35 -4.65 -4.03 1.28
N ILE A 36 -5.49 -3.82 0.27
CA ILE A 36 -6.95 -3.69 0.41
C ILE A 36 -7.61 -4.90 -0.24
N ASP A 37 -8.60 -5.46 0.45
CA ASP A 37 -9.50 -6.45 -0.10
C ASP A 37 -10.54 -5.75 -1.01
N SER A 38 -10.33 -5.82 -2.32
CA SER A 38 -11.18 -5.09 -3.29
C SER A 38 -12.61 -5.61 -3.33
N ALA A 39 -12.87 -6.83 -2.84
CA ALA A 39 -14.21 -7.41 -2.80
C ALA A 39 -15.02 -6.98 -1.58
N ASP A 40 -14.42 -6.33 -0.58
CA ASP A 40 -15.07 -5.95 0.66
C ASP A 40 -15.35 -4.44 0.75
N LYS A 41 -16.29 -4.00 -0.10
CA LYS A 41 -16.69 -2.59 -0.20
C LYS A 41 -17.18 -1.99 1.11
N LYS A 42 -17.70 -2.82 2.03
CA LYS A 42 -18.20 -2.37 3.34
C LYS A 42 -17.10 -1.81 4.24
N ARG A 43 -15.84 -2.17 3.98
CA ARG A 43 -14.67 -1.73 4.77
C ARG A 43 -13.86 -0.63 4.08
N PHE A 44 -14.31 -0.08 2.95
CA PHE A 44 -13.55 0.95 2.24
C PHE A 44 -13.45 2.26 3.03
N GLU A 45 -14.52 2.66 3.70
CA GLU A 45 -14.49 3.84 4.58
C GLU A 45 -13.50 3.62 5.73
N GLU A 46 -13.60 2.47 6.42
CA GLU A 46 -12.68 2.10 7.50
C GLU A 46 -11.23 2.08 7.04
N THR A 47 -10.93 1.44 5.91
CA THR A 47 -9.55 1.32 5.42
C THR A 47 -9.01 2.66 4.95
N GLY A 48 -9.87 3.56 4.46
CA GLY A 48 -9.49 4.93 4.09
C GLY A 48 -9.13 5.78 5.29
N LEU A 49 -9.91 5.71 6.37
CA LEU A 49 -9.59 6.40 7.63
C LEU A 49 -8.26 5.91 8.21
N GLU A 50 -8.07 4.59 8.27
CA GLU A 50 -6.83 3.99 8.78
C GLU A 50 -5.60 4.36 7.94
N LEU A 51 -5.74 4.37 6.60
CA LEU A 51 -4.66 4.80 5.72
C LEU A 51 -4.34 6.29 5.94
N SER A 52 -5.36 7.14 6.07
CA SER A 52 -5.20 8.58 6.33
C SER A 52 -4.46 8.83 7.65
N GLU A 53 -4.87 8.16 8.73
CA GLU A 53 -4.20 8.28 10.02
C GLU A 53 -2.75 7.79 9.95
N LEU A 54 -2.51 6.71 9.21
CA LEU A 54 -1.18 6.13 9.05
C LEU A 54 -0.23 7.06 8.28
N ILE A 55 -0.68 7.67 7.18
CA ILE A 55 0.19 8.54 6.38
C ILE A 55 0.52 9.87 7.07
N ASP A 56 -0.32 10.30 8.03
CA ASP A 56 -0.12 11.52 8.82
C ASP A 56 0.90 11.32 9.96
N GLU A 57 1.30 10.08 10.27
CA GLU A 57 2.36 9.80 11.24
C GLU A 57 3.69 10.40 10.78
N GLU A 58 4.39 11.08 11.70
CA GLU A 58 5.65 11.78 11.41
C GLU A 58 6.72 10.86 10.79
N ASN A 59 6.78 9.60 11.27
CA ASN A 59 7.67 8.58 10.77
C ASN A 59 7.42 8.18 9.31
N LEU A 60 6.23 8.46 8.76
CA LEU A 60 5.85 8.15 7.39
C LEU A 60 5.84 9.39 6.48
N LYS A 61 6.22 10.57 6.96
CA LYS A 61 6.24 11.79 6.16
C LYS A 61 7.11 11.63 4.90
N GLY A 62 6.53 11.83 3.72
CA GLY A 62 7.23 11.68 2.44
C GLY A 62 7.66 10.25 2.10
N VAL A 63 7.24 9.25 2.86
CA VAL A 63 7.44 7.83 2.54
C VAL A 63 6.49 7.44 1.40
N PRO A 64 7.00 6.87 0.29
CA PRO A 64 6.15 6.45 -0.81
C PRO A 64 5.22 5.32 -0.39
N VAL A 65 4.01 5.30 -0.95
CA VAL A 65 2.97 4.34 -0.60
C VAL A 65 2.55 3.56 -1.83
N LEU A 66 2.67 2.23 -1.79
CA LEU A 66 2.04 1.33 -2.75
C LEU A 66 0.76 0.77 -2.15
N ILE A 67 -0.35 0.95 -2.85
CA ILE A 67 -1.63 0.33 -2.50
C ILE A 67 -1.87 -0.86 -3.42
N PHE A 68 -1.99 -2.06 -2.86
CA PHE A 68 -2.48 -3.22 -3.60
C PHE A 68 -4.00 -3.32 -3.47
N ALA A 69 -4.70 -3.12 -4.59
CA ALA A 69 -6.11 -3.45 -4.72
C ALA A 69 -6.21 -4.95 -5.03
N ASN A 70 -6.17 -5.77 -3.97
CA ASN A 70 -6.06 -7.23 -4.05
C ASN A 70 -7.43 -7.90 -4.25
N LYS A 71 -7.40 -9.18 -4.65
CA LYS A 71 -8.56 -10.05 -4.92
C LYS A 71 -9.34 -9.69 -6.18
N GLN A 72 -8.67 -9.17 -7.20
CA GLN A 72 -9.27 -8.86 -8.50
C GLN A 72 -9.80 -10.10 -9.25
N ASP A 73 -9.46 -11.31 -8.79
CA ASP A 73 -10.04 -12.57 -9.25
C ASP A 73 -11.53 -12.74 -8.87
N LEU A 74 -12.04 -11.96 -7.90
CA LEU A 74 -13.43 -12.03 -7.47
C LEU A 74 -14.31 -11.09 -8.30
N VAL A 75 -15.48 -11.58 -8.74
CA VAL A 75 -16.46 -10.79 -9.51
C VAL A 75 -16.96 -9.55 -8.76
N THR A 76 -16.93 -9.59 -7.43
CA THR A 76 -17.35 -8.47 -6.57
C THR A 76 -16.25 -7.43 -6.34
N ALA A 77 -15.05 -7.63 -6.88
CA ALA A 77 -13.93 -6.73 -6.70
C ALA A 77 -14.19 -5.36 -7.33
N SER A 78 -13.97 -4.29 -6.56
CA SER A 78 -13.92 -2.94 -7.11
C SER A 78 -12.63 -2.73 -7.91
N PRO A 79 -12.70 -2.01 -9.05
CA PRO A 79 -11.51 -1.61 -9.79
C PRO A 79 -10.58 -0.73 -8.96
N ALA A 80 -9.28 -0.77 -9.26
CA ALA A 80 -8.28 0.06 -8.60
C ALA A 80 -8.60 1.57 -8.69
N SER A 81 -9.20 2.03 -9.79
CA SER A 81 -9.60 3.44 -9.95
C SER A 81 -10.68 3.86 -8.94
N GLU A 82 -11.69 3.02 -8.71
CA GLU A 82 -12.77 3.27 -7.74
C GLU A 82 -12.20 3.34 -6.31
N ILE A 83 -11.27 2.43 -5.98
CA ILE A 83 -10.61 2.44 -4.67
C ILE A 83 -9.74 3.70 -4.51
N ALA A 84 -8.99 4.10 -5.54
CA ALA A 84 -8.16 5.30 -5.48
C ALA A 84 -8.97 6.59 -5.28
N GLU A 85 -10.14 6.67 -5.92
CA GLU A 85 -11.10 7.76 -5.70
C GLU A 85 -11.64 7.74 -4.28
N GLY A 86 -12.10 6.59 -3.79
CA GLY A 86 -12.66 6.44 -2.44
C GLY A 86 -11.66 6.74 -1.32
N LEU A 87 -10.37 6.46 -1.53
CA LEU A 87 -9.28 6.78 -0.61
C LEU A 87 -8.75 8.21 -0.77
N ASN A 88 -9.27 8.98 -1.74
CA ASN A 88 -8.79 10.31 -2.08
C ASN A 88 -7.27 10.39 -2.35
N LEU A 89 -6.68 9.35 -2.97
CA LEU A 89 -5.22 9.29 -3.19
C LEU A 89 -4.68 10.48 -3.99
N HIS A 90 -5.51 11.05 -4.87
CA HIS A 90 -5.19 12.25 -5.65
C HIS A 90 -4.88 13.49 -4.79
N THR A 91 -5.26 13.49 -3.51
CA THR A 91 -4.97 14.56 -2.54
C THR A 91 -3.58 14.46 -1.94
N TYR A 92 -2.90 13.30 -2.06
CA TYR A 92 -1.56 13.10 -1.51
C TYR A 92 -0.55 13.83 -2.39
N ARG A 93 -0.01 14.94 -1.87
CA ARG A 93 0.97 15.80 -2.56
C ARG A 93 2.37 15.74 -1.96
N ASP A 94 2.50 15.22 -0.75
CA ASP A 94 3.75 15.17 0.02
C ASP A 94 4.60 13.92 -0.28
N ARG A 95 4.05 12.96 -1.03
CA ARG A 95 4.68 11.66 -1.32
C ARG A 95 4.30 11.13 -2.69
N GLN A 96 5.12 10.22 -3.19
CA GLN A 96 4.77 9.38 -4.34
C GLN A 96 3.80 8.28 -3.89
N TRP A 97 2.81 7.98 -4.72
CA TRP A 97 1.89 6.88 -4.47
C TRP A 97 1.59 6.14 -5.76
N GLN A 98 1.19 4.87 -5.64
CA GLN A 98 0.71 4.04 -6.72
C GLN A 98 -0.40 3.14 -6.18
N ILE A 99 -1.44 2.92 -6.98
CA ILE A 99 -2.36 1.81 -6.76
C ILE A 99 -2.15 0.75 -7.84
N GLN A 100 -2.11 -0.51 -7.45
CA GLN A 100 -1.91 -1.63 -8.34
C GLN A 100 -3.02 -2.65 -8.11
N ALA A 101 -3.82 -2.93 -9.15
CA ALA A 101 -4.76 -4.03 -9.14
C ALA A 101 -3.97 -5.35 -9.13
N CYS A 102 -4.32 -6.28 -8.26
CA CYS A 102 -3.64 -7.57 -8.19
C CYS A 102 -4.54 -8.71 -7.69
N SER A 103 -4.08 -9.94 -7.92
CA SER A 103 -4.57 -11.11 -7.22
C SER A 103 -3.38 -11.85 -6.60
N ALA A 104 -3.34 -11.89 -5.27
CA ALA A 104 -2.34 -12.68 -4.56
C ALA A 104 -2.49 -14.20 -4.82
N MET A 105 -3.68 -14.65 -5.25
CA MET A 105 -3.94 -16.05 -5.58
C MET A 105 -3.32 -16.47 -6.91
N SER A 106 -3.45 -15.64 -7.95
CA SER A 106 -2.86 -15.93 -9.28
C SER A 106 -1.45 -15.37 -9.44
N GLY A 107 -1.07 -14.38 -8.62
CA GLY A 107 0.18 -13.60 -8.75
C GLY A 107 0.07 -12.43 -9.73
N GLU A 108 -1.06 -12.25 -10.41
CA GLU A 108 -1.26 -11.18 -11.38
C GLU A 108 -1.16 -9.79 -10.72
N GLY A 109 -0.46 -8.86 -11.39
CA GLY A 109 -0.26 -7.48 -10.93
C GLY A 109 0.72 -7.30 -9.77
N VAL A 110 1.12 -8.38 -9.08
CA VAL A 110 2.08 -8.30 -7.96
C VAL A 110 3.45 -7.82 -8.45
N GLN A 111 3.94 -8.40 -9.55
CA GLN A 111 5.24 -8.03 -10.11
C GLN A 111 5.30 -6.56 -10.54
N ASP A 112 4.19 -6.01 -11.06
CA ASP A 112 4.11 -4.60 -11.48
C ASP A 112 4.24 -3.66 -10.28
N GLY A 113 3.55 -3.98 -9.18
CA GLY A 113 3.71 -3.24 -7.91
C GLY A 113 5.13 -3.32 -7.37
N MET A 114 5.75 -4.51 -7.41
CA MET A 114 7.14 -4.68 -6.99
C MET A 114 8.12 -3.90 -7.88
N ASN A 115 7.87 -3.82 -9.19
CA ASN A 115 8.69 -3.02 -10.11
C ASN A 115 8.59 -1.52 -9.77
N TRP A 116 7.40 -1.03 -9.40
CA TRP A 116 7.23 0.35 -8.93
C TRP A 116 8.04 0.62 -7.65
N ILE A 117 8.05 -0.33 -6.71
CA ILE A 117 8.85 -0.25 -5.48
C ILE A 117 10.34 -0.12 -5.81
N CYS A 118 10.86 -1.02 -6.66
CA CYS A 118 12.27 -0.99 -7.09
C CYS A 118 12.66 0.39 -7.63
N ASN A 119 11.82 0.97 -8.49
CA ASN A 119 12.11 2.25 -9.11
C ASN A 119 12.09 3.41 -8.10
N ASN A 120 11.17 3.39 -7.13
CA ASN A 120 11.04 4.48 -6.15
C ASN A 120 12.06 4.42 -5.02
N ILE A 121 12.44 3.23 -4.56
CA ILE A 121 13.46 3.06 -3.52
C ILE A 121 14.86 3.33 -4.06
N VAL A 122 15.18 2.86 -5.28
CA VAL A 122 16.51 3.09 -5.88
C VAL A 122 16.74 4.57 -6.17
N ASN A 123 15.71 5.31 -6.58
CA ASN A 123 15.84 6.74 -6.89
C ASN A 123 16.02 7.63 -5.65
N LYS A 124 15.59 7.20 -4.45
CA LYS A 124 15.83 7.95 -3.20
C LYS A 124 17.27 7.84 -2.67
N LYS A 125 18.05 6.84 -3.10
CA LYS A 125 19.43 6.60 -2.64
C LYS A 125 20.51 7.22 -3.54
N LYS A 126 20.12 7.97 -4.57
CA LYS A 126 21.01 8.80 -5.39
C LYS A 126 20.89 10.25 -4.98
#